data_AF-T0T4S2-F1
#
_entry.id   AF-T0T4S2-F1
#
_cell.length_a   1.000
_cell.length_b   1.000
_cell.length_c   1.000
_cell.angle_alpha   90.00
_cell.angle_beta   90.00
_cell.angle_gamma   90.00
#
_symmetry.space_group_name_H-M   'P 1'
#
loop_
_entity.id
_entity.type
_entity.pdbx_description
1 polymer ?
#
loop_
_entity_poly.entity_id
_entity_poly.type
_entity_poly.pdbx_seq_one_letter_code
_entity_poly.pdbx_strand_id
1 'polypeptide(L)'
;MEETIENIVNKVEFSKKQLFGEFLARCISVSDDSTKSTYAVHDNMVFRISEFFKGFSSFQNEYGKDKKYLAGVDALMAICEELAVEMDKEECFILYHLRDLGKFRMKETKLFDELKPLWQRHKEFELDKQDFSYALKSLMKKRFIEYRRGNLYLNPSVIIRYRTRT
;
A
#
# COMPACT_ATOMS: atom_id res chain seq x y z
N MET A 1 -14.85 -5.35 10.59
CA MET A 1 -14.61 -4.42 9.46
C MET A 1 -14.62 -2.97 9.93
N GLU A 2 -15.66 -2.53 10.64
CA GLU A 2 -15.70 -1.18 11.24
C GLU A 2 -14.53 -0.94 12.19
N GLU A 3 -14.26 -1.88 13.11
CA GLU A 3 -13.11 -1.84 14.03
C GLU A 3 -11.76 -1.71 13.29
N THR A 4 -11.56 -2.51 12.23
CA THR A 4 -10.36 -2.45 11.38
C THR A 4 -10.17 -1.05 10.75
N ILE A 5 -11.25 -0.45 10.24
CA ILE A 5 -11.20 0.88 9.63
C ILE A 5 -10.91 1.93 10.70
N GLU A 6 -11.56 1.85 11.85
CA GLU A 6 -11.34 2.76 12.98
C GLU A 6 -9.88 2.71 13.47
N ASN A 7 -9.30 1.52 13.60
CA ASN A 7 -7.89 1.34 13.95
C ASN A 7 -6.96 2.02 12.94
N ILE A 8 -7.20 1.87 11.63
CA ILE A 8 -6.39 2.54 10.59
C ILE A 8 -6.53 4.07 10.70
N VAL A 9 -7.76 4.56 10.84
CA VAL A 9 -8.06 6.00 10.93
C VAL A 9 -7.41 6.63 12.16
N ASN A 10 -7.29 5.88 13.25
CA ASN A 10 -6.65 6.35 14.49
C ASN A 10 -5.12 6.42 14.40
N LYS A 11 -4.50 5.63 13.51
CA LYS A 11 -3.04 5.63 13.28
C LYS A 11 -2.55 6.75 12.36
N VAL A 12 -3.45 7.37 11.58
CA VAL A 12 -3.09 8.46 10.65
C VAL A 12 -3.41 9.84 11.23
N GLU A 13 -2.57 10.83 10.91
CA GLU A 13 -2.72 12.22 11.39
C GLU A 13 -3.61 13.08 10.48
N PHE A 14 -4.68 12.51 9.92
CA PHE A 14 -5.62 13.26 9.11
C PHE A 14 -6.61 14.05 9.99
N SER A 15 -6.89 15.28 9.59
CA SER A 15 -7.93 16.12 10.18
C SER A 15 -9.32 15.58 9.83
N LYS A 16 -9.50 15.08 8.60
CA LYS A 16 -10.79 14.59 8.09
C LYS A 16 -10.98 13.07 8.30
N LYS A 17 -10.83 12.62 9.55
CA LYS A 17 -10.90 11.19 9.93
C LYS A 17 -12.15 10.47 9.42
N GLN A 18 -13.33 11.08 9.57
CA GLN A 18 -14.59 10.48 9.12
C GLN A 18 -14.61 10.23 7.60
N LEU A 19 -14.24 11.23 6.81
CA LEU A 19 -14.19 11.11 5.35
C LEU A 19 -13.14 10.08 4.91
N PHE A 20 -12.03 9.98 5.63
CA PHE A 20 -11.03 8.95 5.37
C PHE A 20 -11.56 7.55 5.68
N GLY A 21 -12.29 7.37 6.79
CA GLY A 21 -12.94 6.10 7.13
C GLY A 21 -13.98 5.64 6.09
N GLU A 22 -14.85 6.55 5.64
CA GLU A 22 -15.82 6.28 4.56
C GLU A 22 -15.13 5.90 3.25
N PHE A 23 -13.98 6.53 2.97
CA PHE A 23 -13.15 6.18 1.82
C PHE A 23 -12.48 4.81 1.97
N LEU A 24 -11.95 4.47 3.14
CA LEU A 24 -11.34 3.17 3.42
C LEU A 24 -12.36 2.03 3.32
N ALA A 25 -13.61 2.24 3.73
CA ALA A 25 -14.69 1.26 3.58
C ALA A 25 -14.95 0.86 2.12
N ARG A 26 -14.61 1.72 1.15
CA ARG A 26 -14.64 1.38 -0.28
C ARG A 26 -13.40 0.62 -0.72
N CYS A 27 -12.25 0.92 -0.13
CA CYS A 27 -10.97 0.32 -0.49
C CYS A 27 -10.76 -1.07 0.12
N ILE A 28 -11.35 -1.36 1.27
CA ILE A 28 -11.12 -2.59 2.04
C ILE A 28 -12.45 -3.31 2.21
N SER A 29 -12.50 -4.58 1.84
CA SER A 29 -13.69 -5.42 2.04
C SER A 29 -13.31 -6.84 2.42
N VAL A 30 -14.22 -7.56 3.07
CA VAL A 30 -14.12 -9.02 3.20
C VAL A 30 -14.38 -9.65 1.81
N SER A 31 -13.64 -10.69 1.47
CA SER A 31 -13.80 -11.47 0.25
C SER A 31 -14.88 -12.53 0.46
N ASP A 32 -15.87 -12.58 -0.43
CA ASP A 32 -16.91 -13.61 -0.41
C ASP A 32 -16.40 -14.99 -0.86
N ASP A 33 -15.24 -15.05 -1.54
CA ASP A 33 -14.50 -16.28 -1.87
C ASP A 33 -13.90 -16.92 -0.60
N SER A 34 -14.77 -17.49 0.23
CA SER A 34 -14.40 -18.38 1.30
C SER A 34 -14.61 -19.82 0.84
N THR A 35 -13.55 -20.44 0.32
CA THR A 35 -13.34 -21.85 0.68
C THR A 35 -13.15 -21.84 2.19
N LYS A 36 -14.25 -21.99 2.94
CA LYS A 36 -14.22 -22.24 4.39
C LYS A 36 -13.46 -23.54 4.58
N SER A 37 -12.15 -23.45 4.79
CA SER A 37 -11.37 -24.59 5.25
C SER A 37 -11.99 -25.01 6.57
N THR A 38 -12.40 -26.27 6.67
CA THR A 38 -13.07 -26.88 7.83
C THR A 38 -12.29 -26.75 9.14
N TYR A 39 -11.08 -26.19 9.11
CA TYR A 39 -10.14 -26.15 10.21
C TYR A 39 -9.60 -24.76 10.56
N ALA A 40 -9.95 -23.69 9.82
CA ALA A 40 -9.53 -22.34 10.19
C ALA A 40 -10.48 -21.27 9.64
N VAL A 41 -11.10 -20.51 10.55
CA VAL A 41 -11.89 -19.31 10.23
C VAL A 41 -10.91 -18.20 9.87
N HIS A 42 -10.46 -18.16 8.62
CA HIS A 42 -9.70 -17.04 8.07
C HIS A 42 -10.65 -16.22 7.21
N ASP A 43 -10.88 -14.97 7.59
CA ASP A 43 -11.52 -14.01 6.69
C ASP A 43 -10.48 -13.57 5.66
N ASN A 44 -10.80 -13.72 4.38
CA ASN A 44 -9.95 -13.18 3.32
C ASN A 44 -10.30 -11.70 3.18
N MET A 45 -9.33 -10.82 3.36
CA MET A 45 -9.48 -9.37 3.19
C MET A 45 -9.00 -8.96 1.80
N VAL A 46 -9.76 -8.13 1.11
CA VAL A 46 -9.39 -7.53 -0.16
C VAL A 46 -9.03 -6.08 0.08
N PHE A 47 -7.80 -5.69 -0.26
CA PHE A 47 -7.40 -4.30 -0.36
C PHE A 47 -7.34 -3.87 -1.82
N ARG A 48 -8.27 -3.01 -2.25
CA ARG A 48 -8.37 -2.43 -3.59
C ARG A 48 -7.42 -1.24 -3.74
N ILE A 49 -6.14 -1.54 -3.96
CA ILE A 49 -5.05 -0.56 -4.14
C ILE A 49 -5.38 0.49 -5.19
N SER A 50 -5.96 0.07 -6.31
CA SER A 50 -6.30 0.99 -7.41
C SER A 50 -7.38 2.01 -7.04
N GLU A 51 -8.34 1.64 -6.19
CA GLU A 51 -9.34 2.57 -5.66
C GLU A 51 -8.72 3.50 -4.61
N PHE A 52 -7.86 2.93 -3.77
CA PHE A 52 -7.10 3.70 -2.79
C PHE A 52 -6.30 4.81 -3.47
N PHE A 53 -5.46 4.50 -4.46
CA PHE A 53 -4.64 5.52 -5.09
C PHE A 53 -5.42 6.57 -5.87
N LYS A 54 -6.56 6.22 -6.47
CA LYS A 54 -7.44 7.20 -7.14
C LYS A 54 -8.05 8.18 -6.15
N GLY A 55 -8.55 7.69 -5.02
CA GLY A 55 -9.24 8.52 -4.02
C GLY A 55 -8.31 9.22 -3.01
N PHE A 56 -7.09 8.73 -2.82
CA PHE A 56 -6.19 9.23 -1.78
C PHE A 56 -5.69 10.67 -2.05
N SER A 57 -5.72 11.13 -3.30
CA SER A 57 -5.26 12.47 -3.70
C SER A 57 -5.88 13.61 -2.89
N SER A 58 -7.13 13.47 -2.43
CA SER A 58 -7.81 14.48 -1.62
C SER A 58 -7.28 14.62 -0.19
N PHE A 59 -6.55 13.61 0.31
CA PHE A 59 -6.02 13.57 1.68
C PHE A 59 -4.53 13.94 1.76
N GLN A 60 -3.80 13.90 0.63
CA GLN A 60 -2.36 14.20 0.57
C GLN A 60 -2.00 15.59 1.10
N ASN A 61 -2.89 16.57 0.89
CA ASN A 61 -2.66 17.96 1.30
C ASN A 61 -2.86 18.19 2.81
N GLU A 62 -3.39 17.21 3.56
CA GLU A 62 -3.59 17.35 5.01
C GLU A 62 -2.27 17.36 5.78
N TYR A 63 -1.21 16.76 5.23
CA TYR A 63 0.15 16.80 5.80
C TYR A 63 0.90 18.10 5.46
N GLY A 64 0.33 18.95 4.60
CA GLY A 64 0.94 20.17 4.10
C GLY A 64 1.62 20.01 2.74
N LYS A 65 2.02 21.16 2.18
CA LYS A 65 2.66 21.24 0.87
C LYS A 65 3.94 20.40 0.84
N ASP A 66 4.16 19.68 -0.26
CA ASP A 66 5.34 18.83 -0.51
C ASP A 66 5.49 17.59 0.40
N LYS A 67 4.52 17.29 1.27
CA LYS A 67 4.53 16.08 2.12
C LYS A 67 3.69 14.92 1.60
N LYS A 68 3.32 14.94 0.32
CA LYS A 68 2.46 13.91 -0.30
C LYS A 68 3.03 12.48 -0.16
N TYR A 69 4.35 12.32 -0.26
CA TYR A 69 5.01 11.02 -0.10
C TYR A 69 4.91 10.51 1.33
N LEU A 70 5.15 11.37 2.31
CA LEU A 70 5.01 11.02 3.72
C LEU A 70 3.57 10.62 4.04
N ALA A 71 2.59 11.41 3.61
CA ALA A 71 1.17 11.07 3.79
C ALA A 71 0.81 9.71 3.17
N GLY A 72 1.30 9.45 1.96
CA GLY A 72 1.09 8.17 1.27
C GLY A 72 1.73 6.99 1.98
N VAL A 73 2.97 7.15 2.46
CA VAL A 73 3.70 6.14 3.22
C VAL A 73 2.97 5.83 4.53
N ASP A 74 2.64 6.84 5.33
CA ASP A 74 1.99 6.65 6.63
C ASP A 74 0.62 5.98 6.50
N ALA A 75 -0.17 6.38 5.50
CA ALA A 75 -1.46 5.75 5.24
C ALA A 75 -1.31 4.28 4.80
N LEU A 76 -0.36 3.97 3.91
CA LEU A 76 -0.11 2.59 3.48
C LEU A 76 0.42 1.73 4.63
N MET A 77 1.31 2.27 5.46
CA MET A 77 1.81 1.61 6.67
C MET A 77 0.67 1.27 7.62
N ALA A 78 -0.19 2.24 7.95
CA ALA A 78 -1.34 2.03 8.84
C ALA A 78 -2.30 0.96 8.30
N ILE A 79 -2.60 0.98 7.00
CA ILE A 79 -3.45 -0.01 6.34
C ILE A 79 -2.80 -1.39 6.39
N CYS A 80 -1.54 -1.51 5.98
CA CYS A 80 -0.87 -2.80 5.87
C CYS A 80 -0.65 -3.44 7.25
N GLU A 81 -0.24 -2.65 8.24
CA GLU A 81 -0.08 -3.12 9.62
C GLU A 81 -1.40 -3.66 10.18
N GLU A 82 -2.50 -2.93 9.99
CA GLU A 82 -3.82 -3.37 10.45
C GLU A 82 -4.28 -4.64 9.73
N LEU A 83 -3.97 -4.76 8.43
CA LEU A 83 -4.28 -5.96 7.65
C LEU A 83 -3.27 -7.10 7.88
N ALA A 84 -2.37 -6.99 8.87
CA ALA A 84 -1.34 -7.96 9.20
C ALA A 84 -0.38 -8.28 8.03
N VAL A 85 -0.12 -7.27 7.20
CA VAL A 85 0.89 -7.29 6.14
C VAL A 85 2.08 -6.47 6.61
N GLU A 86 3.17 -7.16 6.93
CA GLU A 86 4.43 -6.53 7.27
C GLU A 86 4.94 -5.74 6.06
N MET A 87 5.13 -4.43 6.23
CA MET A 87 5.61 -3.51 5.20
C MET A 87 6.60 -2.55 5.84
N ASP A 88 7.71 -2.32 5.15
CA ASP A 88 8.67 -1.28 5.53
C ASP A 88 8.29 0.06 4.88
N LYS A 89 8.84 1.16 5.43
CA LYS A 89 8.53 2.52 4.93
C LYS A 89 8.97 2.71 3.49
N GLU A 90 10.10 2.12 3.14
CA GLU A 90 10.71 2.17 1.81
C GLU A 90 9.88 1.37 0.80
N GLU A 91 9.30 0.24 1.22
CA GLU A 91 8.36 -0.52 0.39
C GLU A 91 7.09 0.29 0.13
N CYS A 92 6.54 0.94 1.16
CA CYS A 92 5.39 1.84 1.03
C CYS A 92 5.72 3.04 0.13
N PHE A 93 6.95 3.57 0.21
CA PHE A 93 7.40 4.69 -0.62
C PHE A 93 7.46 4.30 -2.10
N ILE A 94 8.06 3.15 -2.41
CA ILE A 94 8.08 2.58 -3.76
C ILE A 94 6.65 2.35 -4.25
N LEU A 95 5.82 1.69 -3.44
CA LEU A 95 4.44 1.37 -3.80
C LEU A 95 3.62 2.63 -4.09
N TYR A 96 3.77 3.66 -3.25
CA TYR A 96 3.13 4.95 -3.44
C TYR A 96 3.65 5.65 -4.71
N HIS A 97 4.94 5.57 -5.04
CA HIS A 97 5.48 6.12 -6.29
C HIS A 97 4.85 5.45 -7.52
N LEU A 98 4.67 4.12 -7.48
CA LEU A 98 4.05 3.36 -8.57
C LEU A 98 2.58 3.74 -8.82
N ARG A 99 1.91 4.47 -7.91
CA ARG A 99 0.50 4.87 -8.06
C ARG A 99 0.21 5.62 -9.36
N ASP A 100 1.14 6.50 -9.76
CA ASP A 100 0.97 7.42 -10.90
C ASP A 100 1.29 6.72 -12.22
N LEU A 101 1.79 5.47 -12.17
CA LEU A 101 2.08 4.67 -13.34
C LEU A 101 0.83 3.99 -13.91
N GLY A 102 -0.31 3.97 -13.20
CA GLY A 102 -1.55 3.41 -13.75
C GLY A 102 -1.38 1.99 -14.32
N LYS A 103 -1.69 1.78 -15.61
CA LYS A 103 -1.47 0.50 -16.33
C LYS A 103 -0.07 0.37 -16.96
N PHE A 104 0.79 1.38 -16.79
CA PHE A 104 2.08 1.43 -17.46
C PHE A 104 3.08 0.49 -16.80
N ARG A 105 3.87 -0.13 -17.68
CA ARG A 105 4.90 -1.11 -17.36
C ARG A 105 6.23 -0.39 -17.17
N MET A 106 7.00 -0.76 -16.14
CA MET A 106 8.29 -0.13 -15.87
C MET A 106 9.38 -1.17 -15.66
N LYS A 107 10.58 -0.92 -16.23
CA LYS A 107 11.77 -1.71 -15.89
C LYS A 107 12.27 -1.31 -14.52
N GLU A 108 12.77 -2.28 -13.76
CA GLU A 108 13.39 -2.07 -12.45
C GLU A 108 14.48 -0.98 -12.46
N THR A 109 15.37 -0.99 -13.46
CA THR A 109 16.42 0.02 -13.59
C THR A 109 15.86 1.43 -13.77
N LYS A 110 14.77 1.55 -14.55
CA LYS A 110 14.10 2.83 -14.78
C LYS A 110 13.42 3.33 -13.49
N LEU A 111 12.78 2.43 -12.75
CA LEU A 111 12.19 2.77 -11.45
C LEU A 111 13.25 3.26 -10.47
N PHE A 112 14.38 2.55 -10.38
CA PHE A 112 15.49 2.98 -9.52
C PHE A 112 16.00 4.37 -9.89
N ASP A 113 16.17 4.65 -11.18
CA ASP A 113 16.62 5.95 -11.66
C ASP A 113 15.58 7.08 -11.42
N GLU A 114 14.28 6.76 -11.47
CA GLU A 114 13.20 7.72 -11.13
C GLU A 114 13.12 8.01 -9.62
N LEU A 115 13.48 7.05 -8.77
CA LEU A 115 13.46 7.22 -7.31
C LEU A 115 14.66 8.02 -6.78
N LYS A 116 15.83 7.93 -7.41
CA LYS A 116 17.04 8.70 -7.01
C LYS A 116 16.79 10.18 -6.71
N PRO A 117 16.20 10.99 -7.61
CA PRO A 117 15.93 12.40 -7.32
C PRO A 117 14.89 12.60 -6.21
N LEU A 118 14.02 11.62 -5.95
CA LEU A 118 13.04 11.68 -4.87
C LEU A 118 13.69 11.36 -3.52
N TRP A 119 14.61 10.40 -3.47
CA TRP A 119 15.40 10.09 -2.27
C TRP A 119 16.26 11.26 -1.80
N GLN A 120 16.76 12.09 -2.72
CA GLN A 120 17.43 13.34 -2.33
C GLN A 120 16.55 14.28 -1.50
N ARG A 121 15.23 14.23 -1.71
CA ARG A 121 14.22 15.04 -0.99
C ARG A 121 13.62 14.30 0.21
N HIS A 122 13.63 12.97 0.19
CA HIS A 122 13.10 12.09 1.21
C HIS A 122 14.15 11.03 1.57
N LYS A 123 15.24 11.48 2.20
CA LYS A 123 16.43 10.66 2.48
C LYS A 123 16.14 9.49 3.40
N GLU A 124 15.11 9.62 4.22
CA GLU A 124 14.63 8.58 5.13
C GLU A 124 14.09 7.34 4.41
N PHE A 125 13.85 7.40 3.10
CA PHE A 125 13.41 6.25 2.30
C PHE A 125 14.45 5.77 1.28
N GLU A 126 15.67 6.33 1.33
CA GLU A 126 16.73 6.03 0.38
C GLU A 126 17.19 4.58 0.50
N LEU A 127 17.23 3.88 -0.64
CA LEU A 127 17.75 2.52 -0.72
C LEU A 127 18.93 2.47 -1.68
N ASP A 128 19.93 1.66 -1.33
CA ASP A 128 20.92 1.27 -2.30
C ASP A 128 20.32 0.29 -3.34
N LYS A 129 21.11 -0.08 -4.35
CA LYS A 129 20.63 -0.95 -5.43
C LYS A 129 20.24 -2.35 -4.93
N GLN A 130 20.96 -2.87 -3.94
CA GLN A 130 20.74 -4.21 -3.39
C GLN A 130 19.46 -4.22 -2.55
N ASP A 131 19.31 -3.26 -1.63
CA ASP A 131 18.15 -3.13 -0.77
C ASP A 131 16.88 -2.81 -1.57
N PHE A 132 17.00 -1.97 -2.61
CA PHE A 132 15.90 -1.75 -3.56
C PHE A 132 15.46 -3.04 -4.25
N SER A 133 16.40 -3.88 -4.66
CA SER A 133 16.08 -5.19 -5.27
C SER A 133 15.37 -6.11 -4.28
N TYR A 134 15.74 -6.07 -2.99
CA TYR A 134 15.06 -6.82 -1.94
C TYR A 134 13.65 -6.29 -1.65
N ALA A 135 13.47 -4.98 -1.58
CA ALA A 135 12.17 -4.35 -1.42
C ALA A 135 11.20 -4.74 -2.54
N LEU A 136 11.66 -4.74 -3.80
CA LEU A 136 10.82 -5.20 -4.92
C LEU A 136 10.46 -6.68 -4.83
N LYS A 137 11.40 -7.56 -4.45
CA LYS A 137 11.13 -8.99 -4.24
C LYS A 137 10.09 -9.20 -3.13
N SER A 138 10.19 -8.41 -2.07
CA SER A 138 9.27 -8.46 -0.95
C SER A 138 7.87 -7.98 -1.34
N LEU A 139 7.74 -6.85 -2.05
CA LEU A 139 6.48 -6.37 -2.63
C LEU A 139 5.84 -7.41 -3.59
N MET A 140 6.64 -8.13 -4.37
CA MET A 140 6.16 -9.24 -5.21
C MET A 140 5.63 -10.41 -4.38
N LYS A 141 6.36 -10.82 -3.33
CA LYS A 141 5.93 -11.90 -2.42
C LYS A 141 4.61 -11.55 -1.72
N LYS A 142 4.44 -10.28 -1.36
CA LYS A 142 3.22 -9.70 -0.77
C LYS A 142 2.12 -9.41 -1.79
N ARG A 143 2.37 -9.69 -3.08
CA ARG A 143 1.45 -9.56 -4.22
C ARG A 143 1.01 -8.13 -4.55
N PHE A 144 1.70 -7.09 -4.06
CA PHE A 144 1.41 -5.71 -4.45
C PHE A 144 1.84 -5.41 -5.89
N ILE A 145 2.91 -6.07 -6.34
CA ILE A 145 3.44 -5.91 -7.69
C ILE A 145 3.72 -7.27 -8.33
N GLU A 146 3.80 -7.30 -9.65
CA GLU A 146 4.16 -8.48 -10.43
C GLU A 146 5.19 -8.15 -11.50
N TYR A 147 6.03 -9.14 -11.81
CA TYR A 147 6.95 -9.07 -12.93
C TYR A 147 6.40 -9.85 -14.12
N ARG A 148 6.11 -9.17 -15.23
CA ARG A 148 5.67 -9.81 -16.47
C ARG A 148 6.51 -9.32 -17.64
N ARG A 149 7.19 -10.25 -18.32
CA ARG A 149 7.99 -9.98 -19.52
C ARG A 149 8.99 -8.81 -19.33
N GLY A 150 9.77 -8.82 -18.26
CA GLY A 150 10.79 -7.78 -18.04
C GLY A 150 10.27 -6.46 -17.47
N ASN A 151 9.00 -6.39 -17.04
CA ASN A 151 8.42 -5.16 -16.52
C ASN A 151 7.62 -5.41 -15.23
N LEU A 152 7.63 -4.40 -14.36
CA LEU A 152 6.85 -4.27 -13.14
C LEU A 152 5.41 -3.83 -13.48
N TYR A 153 4.45 -4.44 -12.80
CA TYR A 153 3.03 -4.11 -12.83
C TYR A 153 2.52 -3.96 -11.40
N LEU A 154 1.74 -2.93 -11.14
CA LEU A 154 1.01 -2.78 -9.88
C LEU A 154 -0.26 -3.64 -9.91
N ASN A 155 -0.48 -4.45 -8.88
CA ASN A 155 -1.72 -5.21 -8.77
C ASN A 155 -2.85 -4.27 -8.33
N PRO A 156 -4.03 -4.32 -8.99
CA PRO A 156 -5.13 -3.40 -8.70
C PRO A 156 -5.79 -3.68 -7.33
N SER A 157 -5.64 -4.90 -6.83
CA SER A 157 -6.12 -5.36 -5.54
C SER A 157 -5.18 -6.45 -4.99
N VAL A 158 -5.10 -6.58 -3.67
CA VAL A 158 -4.39 -7.65 -2.98
C VAL A 158 -5.36 -8.38 -2.05
N ILE A 159 -5.29 -9.72 -2.07
CA ILE A 159 -6.03 -10.58 -1.15
C ILE A 159 -5.09 -10.99 -0.02
N ILE A 160 -5.52 -10.71 1.21
CA ILE A 160 -4.76 -10.89 2.44
C ILE A 160 -5.54 -11.89 3.30
N ARG A 161 -4.88 -12.96 3.74
CA ARG A 161 -5.50 -13.94 4.65
C ARG A 161 -5.45 -13.37 6.06
N TYR A 162 -6.57 -12.86 6.53
CA TYR A 162 -6.66 -12.28 7.86
C TYR A 162 -6.91 -13.38 8.88
N ARG A 163 -6.01 -13.49 9.85
CA ARG A 163 -6.25 -14.31 11.04
C ARG A 163 -6.86 -13.38 12.07
N THR A 164 -8.17 -13.53 12.29
CA THR A 164 -8.88 -12.82 13.36
C THR A 164 -8.13 -13.11 14.66
N ARG A 165 -7.64 -12.08 15.35
CA ARG A 165 -7.07 -12.20 16.69
C ARG A 165 -8.24 -12.43 17.66
N THR A 166 -8.69 -13.68 17.76
CA THR A 166 -9.46 -14.15 18.93
C THR A 166 -8.56 -14.27 20.14
#